data_AF-A0A5J4ND34-F1
#
_entry.id   AF-A0A5J4ND34-F1
#
_cell.length_a   1.000
_cell.length_b   1.000
_cell.length_c   1.000
_cell.angle_alpha   90.00
_cell.angle_beta   90.00
_cell.angle_gamma   90.00
#
_symmetry.space_group_name_H-M   'P 1'
#
loop_
_entity.id
_entity.type
_entity.pdbx_description
1 polymer ?
#
loop_
_entity_poly.entity_id
_entity_poly.type
_entity_poly.pdbx_seq_one_letter_code
_entity_poly.pdbx_strand_id
1 'polypeptide(L)'
;MVASVFIRSTLYELIKCYPVPELIGKNDVSLIYPFSLQTGMRGAYGKPQGTVARVNIGQIIMSVRARDQHQAPVIEALRRAKMKFPGRQKIAVSRNWGFTKWPRSDFQEMMKKGSLVSDGVCAKYLPEHGPLVRWKRTMAQLAGVAV
;
A
#
# COMPACT_ATOMS: atom_id res chain seq x y z
N MET A 1 -16.57 -9.14 -6.83
CA MET A 1 -15.44 -8.21 -6.58
C MET A 1 -15.00 -8.35 -5.13
N VAL A 2 -13.82 -8.92 -4.86
CA VAL A 2 -13.32 -9.07 -3.48
C VAL A 2 -11.98 -8.35 -3.38
N ALA A 3 -11.96 -7.20 -2.73
CA ALA A 3 -10.72 -6.52 -2.38
C ALA A 3 -10.24 -7.02 -1.01
N SER A 4 -8.94 -7.22 -0.84
CA SER A 4 -8.39 -7.85 0.37
C SER A 4 -7.74 -6.79 1.25
N VAL A 5 -8.26 -6.59 2.46
CA VAL A 5 -7.67 -5.80 3.53
C VAL A 5 -6.74 -6.71 4.33
N PHE A 6 -5.47 -6.34 4.50
CA PHE A 6 -4.44 -7.30 4.92
C PHE A 6 -3.68 -6.83 6.17
N ILE A 7 -3.63 -7.69 7.18
CA ILE A 7 -2.95 -7.46 8.46
C ILE A 7 -1.54 -8.01 8.37
N ARG A 8 -0.52 -7.19 8.59
CA ARG A 8 0.88 -7.58 8.75
C ARG A 8 1.32 -7.23 10.17
N SER A 9 2.51 -7.61 10.64
CA SER A 9 2.89 -7.47 12.07
C SER A 9 3.98 -6.41 12.36
N THR A 10 3.69 -5.43 13.28
CA THR A 10 4.29 -4.12 13.77
C THR A 10 3.81 -2.67 13.31
N LEU A 11 3.15 -1.85 14.15
CA LEU A 11 2.40 -0.57 13.86
C LEU A 11 2.90 0.37 12.74
N TYR A 12 2.23 0.31 11.57
CA TYR A 12 2.12 1.38 10.55
C TYR A 12 0.97 1.08 9.57
N GLU A 13 0.27 2.09 9.05
CA GLU A 13 -0.81 1.95 8.05
C GLU A 13 -0.31 2.48 6.70
N LEU A 14 -0.44 1.66 5.65
CA LEU A 14 -0.05 2.05 4.30
C LEU A 14 -1.21 1.81 3.34
N ILE A 15 -1.72 2.90 2.78
CA ILE A 15 -2.69 2.89 1.70
C ILE A 15 -1.90 2.60 0.41
N LYS A 16 -2.23 1.49 -0.24
CA LYS A 16 -1.56 1.04 -1.48
C LYS A 16 -2.24 1.51 -2.76
N CYS A 17 -3.41 2.13 -2.61
CA CYS A 17 -4.20 2.62 -3.74
C CYS A 17 -4.11 4.14 -3.75
N TYR A 18 -3.42 4.68 -4.75
CA TYR A 18 -3.32 6.13 -4.93
C TYR A 18 -4.50 6.64 -5.75
N PRO A 19 -5.12 7.76 -5.34
CA PRO A 19 -6.20 8.35 -6.10
C PRO A 19 -5.65 8.99 -7.38
N VAL A 20 -6.23 8.66 -8.53
CA VAL A 20 -5.92 9.29 -9.82
C VAL A 20 -7.04 10.28 -10.20
N PRO A 21 -6.70 11.44 -10.79
CA PRO A 21 -7.70 12.40 -11.23
C PRO A 21 -8.41 11.85 -12.47
N GLU A 22 -9.68 11.49 -12.28
CA GLU A 22 -10.42 10.80 -13.36
C GLU A 22 -11.92 11.06 -13.36
N LEU A 23 -12.51 11.52 -12.25
CA LEU A 23 -13.93 11.84 -12.25
C LEU A 23 -14.16 13.13 -13.01
N ILE A 24 -14.64 12.98 -14.23
CA ILE A 24 -15.08 14.07 -15.09
C ILE A 24 -16.59 14.20 -14.92
N GLY A 25 -17.01 15.22 -14.17
CA GLY A 25 -18.41 15.51 -13.90
C GLY A 25 -18.93 16.64 -14.78
N LYS A 26 -20.16 16.52 -15.28
CA LYS A 26 -20.89 17.68 -15.81
C LYS A 26 -21.59 18.35 -14.64
N ASN A 27 -21.28 19.62 -14.41
CA ASN A 27 -22.06 20.45 -13.51
C ASN A 27 -22.97 21.29 -14.41
N ASP A 28 -24.27 20.97 -14.41
CA ASP A 28 -25.25 21.83 -15.04
C ASP A 28 -25.30 23.17 -14.28
N VAL A 29 -25.44 24.24 -15.06
CA VAL A 29 -25.20 25.64 -14.68
C VAL A 29 -26.01 26.03 -13.44
N SER A 30 -25.33 26.45 -12.37
CA SER A 30 -25.97 27.14 -11.24
C SER A 30 -26.42 28.53 -11.70
N LEU A 31 -27.73 28.74 -11.69
CA LEU A 31 -28.48 29.89 -12.22
C LEU A 31 -27.93 31.27 -11.83
N ILE A 32 -27.51 32.05 -12.83
CA ILE A 32 -27.61 33.52 -12.83
C ILE A 32 -28.05 33.92 -14.25
N TYR A 33 -29.35 34.25 -14.40
CA TYR A 33 -30.12 34.56 -15.63
C TYR A 33 -30.63 33.37 -16.47
N PRO A 34 -31.96 33.15 -16.53
CA PRO A 34 -32.56 32.12 -17.36
C PRO A 34 -32.71 32.64 -18.80
N PHE A 35 -31.76 32.30 -19.66
CA PHE A 35 -31.93 32.40 -21.11
C PHE A 35 -31.47 31.10 -21.78
N SER A 36 -32.25 30.66 -22.76
CA SER A 36 -32.33 29.33 -23.35
C SER A 36 -30.97 28.72 -23.77
N LEU A 37 -30.35 27.93 -22.90
CA LEU A 37 -29.10 27.21 -23.19
C LEU A 37 -29.25 25.71 -22.91
N GLN A 38 -30.20 25.08 -23.59
CA GLN A 38 -30.30 23.62 -23.61
C GLN A 38 -29.62 23.05 -24.87
N THR A 39 -28.29 23.12 -24.90
CA THR A 39 -27.51 22.33 -25.87
C THR A 39 -27.25 20.95 -25.29
N GLY A 40 -28.20 20.03 -25.42
CA GLY A 40 -28.21 18.67 -24.85
C GLY A 40 -26.83 18.01 -24.64
N MET A 41 -26.33 17.25 -25.63
CA MET A 41 -25.05 16.51 -25.50
C MET A 41 -23.86 17.20 -26.19
N ARG A 42 -24.00 18.44 -26.66
CA ARG A 42 -22.94 19.14 -27.39
C ARG A 42 -21.86 19.62 -26.41
N GLY A 43 -20.59 19.26 -26.63
CA GLY A 43 -19.49 19.62 -25.72
C GLY A 43 -19.50 18.84 -24.41
N ALA A 44 -19.84 17.54 -24.45
CA ALA A 44 -20.09 16.71 -23.28
C ALA A 44 -18.88 16.38 -22.37
N TYR A 45 -17.70 16.97 -22.62
CA TYR A 45 -16.55 16.76 -21.76
C TYR A 45 -16.72 17.57 -20.46
N GLY A 46 -16.76 16.87 -19.33
CA GLY A 46 -16.98 17.49 -18.03
C GLY A 46 -15.72 18.16 -17.45
N LYS A 47 -15.87 18.75 -16.27
CA LYS A 47 -14.76 19.29 -15.49
C LYS A 47 -14.25 18.21 -14.52
N PRO A 48 -12.96 18.23 -14.13
CA PRO A 48 -12.47 17.33 -13.09
C PRO A 48 -13.18 17.66 -11.77
N GLN A 49 -13.97 16.72 -11.28
CA GLN A 49 -14.78 16.83 -10.06
C GLN A 49 -14.08 16.17 -8.86
N GLY A 50 -13.26 15.14 -9.11
CA GLY A 50 -12.59 14.41 -8.04
C GLY A 50 -11.62 13.33 -8.53
N THR A 51 -10.90 12.77 -7.57
CA THR A 51 -9.94 11.69 -7.80
C THR A 51 -10.51 10.37 -7.30
N VAL A 52 -10.29 9.28 -8.03
CA VAL A 52 -10.71 7.92 -7.64
C VAL A 52 -9.53 6.99 -7.71
N ALA A 53 -9.49 6.00 -6.82
CA ALA A 53 -8.53 4.91 -6.89
C ALA A 53 -9.16 3.70 -7.57
N ARG A 54 -8.56 3.23 -8.68
CA ARG A 54 -8.96 1.99 -9.35
C ARG A 54 -8.37 0.79 -8.59
N VAL A 55 -9.22 -0.19 -8.27
CA VAL A 55 -8.82 -1.37 -7.48
C VAL A 55 -9.22 -2.65 -8.21
N ASN A 56 -8.25 -3.53 -8.45
CA ASN A 56 -8.44 -4.84 -9.05
C ASN A 56 -8.81 -5.91 -8.00
N ILE A 57 -9.37 -7.03 -8.45
CA ILE A 57 -9.69 -8.16 -7.57
C ILE A 57 -8.39 -8.74 -6.99
N GLY A 58 -8.36 -8.96 -5.67
CA GLY A 58 -7.16 -9.43 -4.98
C GLY A 58 -6.11 -8.35 -4.69
N GLN A 59 -6.30 -7.11 -5.16
CA GLN A 59 -5.45 -5.99 -4.79
C GLN A 59 -5.67 -5.63 -3.31
N ILE A 60 -4.57 -5.29 -2.65
CA ILE A 60 -4.58 -4.86 -1.25
C ILE A 60 -4.82 -3.35 -1.22
N ILE A 61 -5.88 -2.91 -0.52
CA ILE A 61 -6.21 -1.48 -0.38
C ILE A 61 -5.37 -0.87 0.75
N MET A 62 -5.51 -1.46 1.92
CA MET A 62 -4.94 -1.02 3.17
C MET A 62 -4.15 -2.16 3.78
N SER A 63 -2.94 -1.86 4.23
CA SER A 63 -2.17 -2.77 5.06
C SER A 63 -1.77 -2.10 6.34
N VAL A 64 -2.11 -2.74 7.46
CA VAL A 64 -1.66 -2.34 8.79
C VAL A 64 -0.64 -3.34 9.26
N ARG A 65 0.50 -2.88 9.75
CA ARG A 65 1.46 -3.72 10.44
C ARG A 65 1.17 -3.55 11.96
N ALA A 66 1.09 -4.57 12.84
CA ALA A 66 0.96 -4.41 14.33
C ALA A 66 1.61 -5.53 15.19
N ARG A 67 2.17 -5.27 16.39
CA ARG A 67 2.80 -6.36 17.18
C ARG A 67 1.79 -7.51 17.36
N ASP A 68 2.26 -8.75 17.49
CA ASP A 68 1.35 -9.92 17.55
C ASP A 68 0.34 -9.82 18.71
N GLN A 69 0.71 -9.11 19.79
CA GLN A 69 -0.16 -8.77 20.92
C GLN A 69 -1.42 -7.96 20.52
N HIS A 70 -1.35 -7.15 19.47
CA HIS A 70 -2.43 -6.24 19.05
C HIS A 70 -3.21 -6.75 17.84
N GLN A 71 -3.17 -8.06 17.57
CA GLN A 71 -3.86 -8.64 16.42
C GLN A 71 -5.39 -8.42 16.47
N ALA A 72 -6.04 -8.69 17.60
CA ALA A 72 -7.49 -8.55 17.73
C ALA A 72 -7.99 -7.09 17.59
N PRO A 73 -7.40 -6.08 18.25
CA PRO A 73 -7.74 -4.68 18.02
C PRO A 73 -7.63 -4.24 16.56
N VAL A 74 -6.62 -4.72 15.83
CA VAL A 74 -6.41 -4.36 14.42
C VAL A 74 -7.45 -4.99 13.51
N ILE A 75 -7.88 -6.22 13.78
CA ILE A 75 -8.98 -6.86 13.04
C ILE A 75 -10.25 -6.02 13.18
N GLU A 76 -10.55 -5.54 14.39
CA GLU A 76 -11.74 -4.71 14.64
C GLU A 76 -11.63 -3.33 13.96
N ALA A 77 -10.46 -2.68 14.01
CA ALA A 77 -10.23 -1.42 13.30
C ALA A 77 -10.46 -1.58 11.78
N LEU A 78 -9.96 -2.66 11.19
CA LEU A 78 -10.15 -2.95 9.77
C LEU A 78 -11.59 -3.31 9.42
N ARG A 79 -12.33 -3.94 10.34
CA ARG A 79 -13.76 -4.20 10.19
C ARG A 79 -14.57 -2.90 10.13
N ARG A 80 -14.22 -1.91 10.95
CA ARG A 80 -14.84 -0.57 10.92
C ARG A 80 -14.46 0.20 9.65
N ALA A 81 -13.18 0.17 9.28
CA ALA A 81 -12.71 0.82 8.05
C ALA A 81 -13.37 0.22 6.80
N LYS A 82 -13.57 -1.10 6.77
CA LYS A 82 -14.26 -1.81 5.69
C LYS A 82 -15.64 -1.22 5.38
N MET A 83 -16.38 -0.72 6.39
CA MET A 83 -17.72 -0.14 6.20
C MET A 83 -17.71 1.15 5.37
N LYS A 84 -16.57 1.82 5.24
CA LYS A 84 -16.44 3.04 4.44
C LYS A 84 -16.18 2.78 2.97
N PHE A 85 -15.85 1.54 2.60
CA PHE A 85 -15.60 1.16 1.21
C PHE A 85 -16.80 0.42 0.63
N PRO A 86 -17.27 0.81 -0.57
CA PRO A 86 -18.35 0.08 -1.23
C PRO A 86 -17.89 -1.31 -1.67
N GLY A 87 -18.82 -2.28 -1.69
CA GLY A 87 -18.57 -3.65 -2.13
C GLY A 87 -18.11 -4.61 -1.02
N ARG A 88 -17.58 -5.77 -1.40
CA ARG A 88 -17.14 -6.82 -0.45
C ARG A 88 -15.63 -6.82 -0.30
N GLN A 89 -15.17 -6.59 0.92
CA GLN A 89 -13.74 -6.71 1.25
C GLN A 89 -13.49 -7.88 2.23
N LYS A 90 -12.37 -8.57 2.06
CA LYS A 90 -11.93 -9.66 2.94
C LYS A 90 -10.80 -9.17 3.84
N ILE A 91 -10.90 -9.36 5.14
CA ILE A 91 -9.78 -9.12 6.07
C ILE A 91 -8.97 -10.43 6.15
N ALA A 92 -7.66 -10.37 5.99
CA ALA A 92 -6.78 -11.53 6.13
C ALA A 92 -5.47 -11.18 6.81
N VAL A 93 -4.91 -12.15 7.54
CA VAL A 93 -3.61 -12.02 8.22
C VAL A 93 -2.50 -12.54 7.30
N SER A 94 -1.42 -11.79 7.19
CA SER A 94 -0.25 -12.11 6.39
C SER A 94 0.68 -13.08 7.07
N ARG A 95 1.26 -13.97 6.25
CA ARG A 95 2.40 -14.83 6.63
C ARG A 95 3.75 -14.11 6.53
N ASN A 96 3.77 -12.90 5.96
CA ASN A 96 5.00 -12.14 5.71
C ASN A 96 5.43 -11.34 6.94
N TRP A 97 6.73 -11.07 7.03
CA TRP A 97 7.29 -10.21 8.07
C TRP A 97 7.07 -8.73 7.71
N GLY A 98 6.12 -8.08 8.39
CA GLY A 98 5.78 -6.69 8.11
C GLY A 98 5.47 -6.41 6.65
N PHE A 99 5.87 -5.26 6.10
CA PHE A 99 5.67 -4.95 4.67
C PHE A 99 6.67 -5.61 3.71
N THR A 100 7.53 -6.48 4.21
CA THR A 100 8.48 -7.17 3.35
C THR A 100 7.81 -8.24 2.48
N LYS A 101 8.56 -8.69 1.47
CA LYS A 101 8.14 -9.78 0.58
C LYS A 101 8.34 -11.18 1.19
N TRP A 102 9.10 -11.27 2.28
CA TRP A 102 9.55 -12.54 2.86
C TRP A 102 8.61 -13.06 3.96
N PRO A 103 8.44 -14.39 4.12
CA PRO A 103 7.73 -14.98 5.25
C PRO A 103 8.52 -14.80 6.55
N ARG A 104 7.85 -14.98 7.69
CA ARG A 104 8.47 -14.77 9.01
C ARG A 104 9.67 -15.69 9.30
N SER A 105 9.61 -16.96 8.87
CA SER A 105 10.69 -17.95 9.03
C SER A 105 11.97 -17.48 8.34
N ASP A 106 11.85 -17.24 7.03
CA ASP A 106 12.98 -16.95 6.17
C ASP A 106 13.59 -15.59 6.52
N PHE A 107 12.76 -14.64 6.97
CA PHE A 107 13.24 -13.34 7.42
C PHE A 107 14.21 -13.47 8.61
N GLN A 108 13.91 -14.34 9.57
CA GLN A 108 14.78 -14.57 10.72
C GLN A 108 16.09 -15.26 10.31
N GLU A 109 16.03 -16.22 9.40
CA GLU A 109 17.21 -16.90 8.85
C GLU A 109 18.11 -15.95 8.06
N MET A 110 17.54 -15.16 7.16
CA MET A 110 18.28 -14.15 6.38
C MET A 110 18.89 -13.05 7.26
N MET A 111 18.21 -12.69 8.36
CA MET A 111 18.74 -11.73 9.32
C MET A 111 19.91 -12.33 10.11
N LYS A 112 19.84 -13.61 10.51
CA LYS A 112 20.97 -14.33 11.12
C LYS A 112 22.15 -14.50 10.17
N LYS A 113 21.88 -14.76 8.88
CA LYS A 113 22.90 -14.86 7.82
C LYS A 113 23.55 -13.49 7.50
N GLY A 114 22.94 -12.38 7.91
CA GLY A 114 23.41 -11.04 7.58
C GLY A 114 23.09 -10.61 6.14
N SER A 115 22.24 -11.35 5.43
CA SER A 115 21.81 -11.00 4.07
C SER A 115 20.79 -9.85 4.04
N LEU A 116 20.22 -9.50 5.19
CA LEU A 116 19.29 -8.40 5.35
C LEU A 116 19.85 -7.34 6.31
N VAL A 117 19.83 -6.09 5.87
CA VAL A 117 20.15 -4.93 6.71
C VAL A 117 18.87 -4.13 6.98
N SER A 118 18.74 -3.61 8.20
CA SER A 118 17.65 -2.71 8.56
C SER A 118 17.78 -1.38 7.82
N ASP A 119 16.71 -0.97 7.15
CA ASP A 119 16.61 0.30 6.41
C ASP A 119 15.42 1.10 6.96
N GLY A 120 15.49 1.40 8.26
CA GLY A 120 14.43 2.03 9.04
C GLY A 120 13.12 1.24 9.03
N VAL A 121 12.19 1.64 8.17
CA VAL A 121 10.85 1.04 8.04
C VAL A 121 10.87 -0.26 7.24
N CYS A 122 11.76 -0.34 6.25
CA CYS A 122 11.93 -1.50 5.37
C CYS A 122 13.22 -2.26 5.69
N ALA A 123 13.43 -3.37 4.99
CA ALA A 123 14.68 -4.12 5.06
C ALA A 123 15.33 -4.16 3.68
N LYS A 124 16.62 -3.87 3.64
CA LYS A 124 17.42 -3.91 2.43
C LYS A 124 18.05 -5.29 2.29
N TYR A 125 17.78 -5.93 1.16
CA TYR A 125 18.42 -7.18 0.80
C TYR A 125 19.80 -6.89 0.19
N LEU A 126 20.82 -7.57 0.69
CA LEU A 126 22.17 -7.52 0.13
C LEU A 126 22.39 -8.76 -0.74
N PRO A 127 22.44 -8.58 -2.07
CA PRO A 127 22.69 -9.69 -2.97
C PRO A 127 24.14 -10.15 -2.85
N GLU A 128 24.35 -11.45 -3.06
CA GLU A 128 25.69 -12.04 -3.16
C GLU A 128 26.35 -11.74 -4.52
N HIS A 129 25.60 -11.16 -5.47
CA HIS A 129 26.05 -10.81 -6.81
C HIS A 129 26.15 -9.29 -7.02
N GLY A 130 27.06 -8.87 -7.90
CA GLY A 130 27.27 -7.49 -8.30
C GLY A 130 28.74 -7.09 -8.35
N PRO A 131 29.05 -5.79 -8.51
CA PRO A 131 30.42 -5.30 -8.53
C PRO A 131 31.16 -5.67 -7.23
N LEU A 132 32.36 -6.26 -7.37
CA LEU A 132 33.14 -6.82 -6.26
C LEU A 132 33.44 -5.79 -5.16
N VAL A 133 33.62 -4.52 -5.52
CA VAL A 133 33.84 -3.41 -4.57
C VAL A 133 32.68 -3.28 -3.59
N ARG A 134 31.43 -3.40 -4.08
CA ARG A 134 30.22 -3.30 -3.26
C ARG A 134 30.09 -4.51 -2.33
N TRP A 135 30.40 -5.70 -2.83
CA TRP A 135 30.38 -6.93 -2.05
C TRP A 135 31.42 -6.90 -0.93
N LYS A 136 32.67 -6.49 -1.21
CA LYS A 136 33.73 -6.34 -0.20
C LYS A 136 33.32 -5.40 0.92
N ARG A 137 32.71 -4.26 0.60
CA ARG A 137 32.21 -3.30 1.59
C ARG A 137 31.14 -3.90 2.50
N THR A 138 30.22 -4.68 1.91
CA THR A 138 29.18 -5.40 2.67
C THR A 138 29.77 -6.46 3.59
N MET A 139 30.71 -7.27 3.08
CA MET A 139 31.36 -8.31 3.88
C MET A 139 32.20 -7.73 5.01
N ALA A 140 32.90 -6.61 4.77
CA ALA A 140 33.62 -5.88 5.81
C ALA A 140 32.68 -5.37 6.91
N GLN A 141 31.51 -4.80 6.54
CA GLN A 141 30.48 -4.39 7.49
C GLN A 141 29.93 -5.57 8.31
N LEU A 142 29.72 -6.73 7.68
CA LEU A 142 29.26 -7.94 8.37
C LEU A 142 30.32 -8.50 9.31
N ALA A 143 31.60 -8.43 8.93
CA ALA A 143 32.73 -8.86 9.74
C ALA A 143 33.10 -7.88 10.87
N GLY A 144 32.43 -6.72 10.97
CA GLY A 144 32.72 -5.69 11.98
C GLY A 144 34.05 -4.96 11.77
N VAL A 145 34.67 -5.10 10.60
CA VAL A 145 35.90 -4.40 10.24
C VAL A 145 35.50 -3.05 9.65
N ALA A 146 35.96 -1.96 10.25
CA ALA A 146 35.70 -0.61 9.78
C ALA A 146 36.15 -0.46 8.30
N VAL A 147 35.25 0.07 7.48
CA VAL A 147 35.50 0.41 6.06
C VAL A 147 36.31 1.69 5.99
#